data_AF-A0A2G5SN37-F1
#
_entry.id   AF-A0A2G5SN37-F1
#
_cell.length_a   1.000
_cell.length_b   1.000
_cell.length_c   1.000
_cell.angle_alpha   90.00
_cell.angle_beta   90.00
_cell.angle_gamma   90.00
#
_symmetry.space_group_name_H-M   'P 1'
#
loop_
_entity.id
_entity.type
_entity.pdbx_description
1 polymer ?
#
loop_
_entity_poly.entity_id
_entity_poly.type
_entity_poly.pdbx_seq_one_letter_code
_entity_poly.pdbx_strand_id
1 'polypeptide(L)'
;MGKFFVFFLFWTACLFQVETLTKFRISGTVTCAYNKNFRYEVVPWEWDTFFSNAIGGMNTGYGRGSGNFRVEGQEDNDGWWIVNWFDHHLEVYLKIAHTCNKNENLWQTHEYYLGEFLIKDGEVYNRSYNINVTDAGYKGRMKRKLIESADFAEFNDEYPVSDFPLK
;
A
#
# COMPACT_ATOMS: atom_id res chain seq x y z
N MET A 1 -17.33 51.50 9.99
CA MET A 1 -16.53 50.40 10.58
C MET A 1 -16.91 49.03 9.99
N GLY A 2 -17.23 48.91 8.69
CA GLY A 2 -17.70 47.65 8.07
C GLY A 2 -16.74 46.99 7.07
N LYS A 3 -15.61 47.63 6.75
CA LYS A 3 -14.66 47.14 5.73
C LYS A 3 -13.56 46.21 6.27
N PHE A 4 -13.34 46.19 7.59
CA PHE A 4 -12.35 45.31 8.23
C PHE A 4 -12.90 43.91 8.54
N PHE A 5 -14.22 43.75 8.64
CA PHE A 5 -14.86 42.48 9.02
C PHE A 5 -14.83 41.44 7.88
N VAL A 6 -14.89 41.89 6.63
CA VAL A 6 -14.89 41.03 5.43
C VAL A 6 -13.51 40.40 5.20
N PHE A 7 -12.43 41.12 5.49
CA PHE A 7 -11.07 40.59 5.39
C PHE A 7 -10.80 39.49 6.43
N PHE A 8 -11.39 39.59 7.62
CA PHE A 8 -11.20 38.59 8.68
C PHE A 8 -11.86 37.25 8.34
N LEU A 9 -13.05 37.26 7.74
CA LEU A 9 -13.74 36.04 7.28
C LEU A 9 -13.00 35.34 6.14
N PHE A 10 -12.38 36.10 5.23
CA PHE A 10 -11.57 35.54 4.14
C PHE A 10 -10.26 34.92 4.67
N TRP A 11 -9.67 35.51 5.71
CA TRP A 11 -8.45 34.98 6.35
C TRP A 11 -8.70 33.72 7.17
N THR A 12 -9.85 33.60 7.85
CA THR A 12 -10.23 32.36 8.53
C THR A 12 -10.64 31.25 7.56
N ALA A 13 -11.09 31.58 6.35
CA ALA A 13 -11.44 30.59 5.33
C ALA A 13 -10.23 30.04 4.55
N CYS A 14 -9.11 30.77 4.52
CA CYS A 14 -7.84 30.30 3.93
C CYS A 14 -6.98 29.46 4.89
N LEU A 15 -7.43 29.29 6.14
CA LEU A 15 -6.69 28.55 7.15
C LEU A 15 -7.25 27.13 7.26
N PHE A 16 -6.43 26.19 6.80
CA PHE A 16 -6.43 24.75 7.08
C PHE A 16 -7.33 23.86 6.23
N GLN A 17 -6.92 23.69 4.98
CA GLN A 17 -6.99 22.37 4.34
C GLN A 17 -5.57 21.80 4.35
N VAL A 18 -5.12 21.33 5.52
CA VAL A 18 -3.89 20.52 5.60
C VAL A 18 -4.35 19.09 5.41
N GLU A 19 -4.13 18.56 4.21
CA GLU A 19 -4.33 17.15 3.91
C GLU A 19 -3.46 16.34 4.88
N THR A 20 -4.09 15.46 5.67
CA THR A 20 -3.41 14.69 6.71
C THR A 20 -2.81 13.46 6.06
N LEU A 21 -1.57 13.56 5.59
CA LEU A 21 -0.94 12.50 4.80
C LEU A 21 -0.26 11.47 5.70
N THR A 22 -0.77 10.24 5.73
CA THR A 22 -0.15 9.10 6.41
C THR A 22 0.63 8.26 5.41
N LYS A 23 1.89 7.95 5.73
CA LYS A 23 2.79 7.22 4.82
C LYS A 23 3.13 5.83 5.32
N PHE A 24 3.28 4.89 4.41
CA PHE A 24 3.64 3.50 4.68
C PHE A 24 4.90 3.10 3.92
N ARG A 25 5.87 2.53 4.64
CA ARG A 25 7.04 1.86 4.08
C ARG A 25 7.02 0.41 4.53
N ILE A 26 6.58 -0.48 3.63
CA ILE A 26 6.38 -1.89 3.95
C ILE A 26 7.41 -2.71 3.19
N SER A 27 8.21 -3.47 3.93
CA SER A 27 9.19 -4.39 3.38
C SER A 27 8.88 -5.82 3.82
N GLY A 28 9.58 -6.79 3.26
CA GLY A 28 9.45 -8.14 3.75
C GLY A 28 9.93 -9.21 2.79
N THR A 29 9.55 -10.44 3.13
CA THR A 29 9.80 -11.62 2.30
C THR A 29 8.49 -12.36 2.03
N VAL A 30 8.34 -12.84 0.81
CA VAL A 30 7.33 -13.84 0.44
C VAL A 30 8.00 -15.21 0.36
N THR A 31 7.38 -16.22 0.95
CA THR A 31 7.92 -17.58 1.05
C THR A 31 6.99 -18.61 0.42
N CYS A 32 7.59 -19.63 -0.19
CA CYS A 32 6.93 -20.70 -0.92
C CYS A 32 7.47 -22.06 -0.44
N ALA A 33 6.67 -22.79 0.33
CA ALA A 33 7.06 -24.06 0.97
C ALA A 33 7.37 -25.17 -0.05
N TYR A 34 6.88 -25.05 -1.29
CA TYR A 34 7.25 -25.95 -2.39
C TYR A 34 8.72 -25.81 -2.84
N ASN A 35 9.46 -24.80 -2.34
CA ASN A 35 10.85 -24.53 -2.70
C ASN A 35 11.08 -24.47 -4.22
N LYS A 36 10.06 -24.01 -4.95
CA LYS A 36 10.05 -23.88 -6.41
C LYS A 36 10.25 -22.43 -6.83
N ASN A 37 10.51 -22.23 -8.12
CA ASN A 37 10.49 -20.90 -8.71
C ASN A 37 9.05 -20.39 -8.76
N PHE A 38 8.82 -19.16 -8.31
CA PHE A 38 7.53 -18.50 -8.37
C PHE A 38 7.69 -17.01 -8.68
N ARG A 39 6.64 -16.43 -9.22
CA ARG A 39 6.52 -14.98 -9.48
C ARG A 39 5.59 -14.40 -8.45
N TYR A 40 5.79 -13.14 -8.11
CA TYR A 40 4.89 -12.41 -7.24
C TYR A 40 4.79 -10.92 -7.60
N GLU A 41 3.66 -10.34 -7.27
CA GLU A 41 3.35 -8.91 -7.34
C GLU A 41 2.73 -8.51 -6.00
N VAL A 42 3.22 -7.45 -5.38
CA VAL A 42 2.78 -6.95 -4.07
C VAL A 42 2.34 -5.50 -4.22
N VAL A 43 1.16 -5.16 -3.73
CA VAL A 43 0.63 -3.79 -3.73
C VAL A 43 0.00 -3.52 -2.35
N PRO A 44 0.29 -2.37 -1.72
CA PRO A 44 -0.40 -1.96 -0.51
C PRO A 44 -1.77 -1.38 -0.86
N TRP A 45 -2.78 -1.77 -0.11
CA TRP A 45 -4.17 -1.34 -0.26
C TRP A 45 -4.71 -0.90 1.09
N GLU A 46 -5.68 0.00 1.03
CA GLU A 46 -6.52 0.43 2.13
C GLU A 46 -7.91 -0.19 1.93
N TRP A 47 -8.54 -0.62 3.03
CA TRP A 47 -9.89 -1.14 3.03
C TRP A 47 -10.89 -0.11 3.56
N ASP A 48 -11.44 0.69 2.65
CA ASP A 48 -12.66 1.43 2.94
C ASP A 48 -13.92 0.56 2.88
N THR A 49 -14.87 0.85 3.77
CA THR A 49 -16.21 0.20 3.83
C THR A 49 -16.95 0.22 2.48
N PHE A 50 -16.65 1.19 1.60
CA PHE A 50 -17.32 1.35 0.31
C PHE A 50 -16.40 1.15 -0.91
N PHE A 51 -15.11 1.50 -0.83
CA PHE A 51 -14.20 1.43 -1.98
C PHE A 51 -12.76 1.18 -1.54
N SER A 52 -12.33 -0.08 -1.47
CA SER A 52 -10.91 -0.36 -1.24
C SER A 52 -10.06 0.18 -2.40
N ASN A 53 -9.00 0.93 -2.09
CA ASN A 53 -8.13 1.54 -3.07
C ASN A 53 -6.68 1.07 -2.89
N ALA A 54 -5.94 1.01 -3.99
CA ALA A 54 -4.49 0.87 -3.91
C ALA A 54 -3.92 2.18 -3.35
N ILE A 55 -3.09 2.09 -2.32
CA ILE A 55 -2.48 3.29 -1.70
C ILE A 55 -1.04 3.50 -2.13
N GLY A 56 -0.53 2.66 -3.04
CA GLY A 56 0.89 2.71 -3.39
C GLY A 56 1.28 1.92 -4.61
N GLY A 57 2.59 1.97 -4.87
CA GLY A 57 3.22 1.34 -6.02
C GLY A 57 3.27 -0.18 -5.90
N MET A 58 3.23 -0.84 -7.05
CA MET A 58 3.42 -2.28 -7.15
C MET A 58 4.90 -2.66 -7.13
N ASN A 59 5.26 -3.64 -6.31
CA ASN A 59 6.54 -4.33 -6.39
C ASN A 59 6.36 -5.69 -7.08
N THR A 60 7.12 -5.95 -8.14
CA THR A 60 7.11 -7.23 -8.85
C THR A 60 8.43 -7.94 -8.64
N GLY A 61 8.39 -9.25 -8.43
CA GLY A 61 9.60 -10.04 -8.20
C GLY A 61 9.50 -11.51 -8.58
N TYR A 62 10.65 -12.18 -8.44
CA TYR A 62 10.86 -13.59 -8.69
C TYR A 62 11.57 -14.18 -7.48
N GLY A 63 11.14 -15.37 -7.04
CA GLY A 63 11.73 -16.07 -5.91
C GLY A 63 11.91 -17.55 -6.17
N ARG A 64 12.86 -18.17 -5.46
CA ARG A 64 13.00 -19.63 -5.35
C ARG A 64 12.93 -20.00 -3.88
N GLY A 65 11.80 -20.55 -3.46
CA GLY A 65 11.51 -20.76 -2.04
C GLY A 65 11.24 -19.47 -1.26
N SER A 66 11.92 -18.36 -1.56
CA SER A 66 11.63 -17.03 -1.04
C SER A 66 11.97 -15.91 -2.04
N GLY A 67 11.42 -14.72 -1.82
CA GLY A 67 11.75 -13.48 -2.53
C GLY A 67 11.45 -12.26 -1.67
N ASN A 68 12.21 -11.18 -1.85
CA ASN A 68 12.07 -9.96 -1.06
C ASN A 68 11.16 -8.95 -1.76
N PHE A 69 10.41 -8.15 -1.00
CA PHE A 69 9.63 -7.05 -1.54
C PHE A 69 9.81 -5.79 -0.70
N ARG A 70 9.61 -4.65 -1.36
CA ARG A 70 9.48 -3.34 -0.74
C ARG A 70 8.44 -2.54 -1.51
N VAL A 71 7.43 -2.06 -0.80
CA VAL A 71 6.36 -1.21 -1.33
C VAL A 71 6.22 0.02 -0.45
N GLU A 72 5.84 1.11 -1.08
CA GLU A 72 5.58 2.38 -0.42
C GLU A 72 4.19 2.83 -0.82
N GLY A 73 3.47 3.41 0.12
CA GLY A 73 2.12 3.92 -0.08
C GLY A 73 1.86 5.14 0.79
N GLN A 74 0.83 5.88 0.43
CA GLN A 74 0.37 7.06 1.14
C GLN A 74 -1.15 7.18 0.99
N GLU A 75 -1.79 7.71 2.02
CA GLU A 75 -3.24 7.94 2.06
C GLU A 75 -3.49 9.24 2.82
N ASP A 76 -4.32 10.12 2.25
CA ASP A 76 -4.65 11.44 2.80
C ASP A 76 -6.03 11.48 3.48
N ASN A 77 -6.73 10.35 3.51
CA ASN A 77 -8.02 10.17 4.17
C ASN A 77 -9.10 11.09 3.58
N ASP A 78 -9.18 11.16 2.26
CA ASP A 78 -10.21 11.93 1.53
C ASP A 78 -11.54 11.17 1.34
N GLY A 79 -11.67 9.99 1.97
CA GLY A 79 -12.91 9.22 2.07
C GLY A 79 -14.15 10.07 2.44
N TRP A 80 -15.33 9.57 2.07
CA TRP A 80 -16.57 10.35 2.10
C TRP A 80 -16.80 11.02 3.47
N TRP A 81 -16.88 12.36 3.48
CA TRP A 81 -16.91 13.26 4.65
C TRP A 81 -17.90 12.92 5.77
N ILE A 82 -18.84 12.00 5.58
CA ILE A 82 -19.81 11.55 6.59
C ILE A 82 -19.30 10.31 7.35
N VAL A 83 -18.43 9.51 6.72
CA VAL A 83 -17.87 8.27 7.27
C VAL A 83 -16.54 8.55 8.00
N ASN A 84 -15.75 9.50 7.48
CA ASN A 84 -14.44 9.91 8.02
C ASN A 84 -14.47 10.70 9.33
N TRP A 85 -15.65 11.07 9.86
CA TRP A 85 -15.75 11.80 11.13
C TRP A 85 -15.51 10.92 12.36
N PHE A 86 -15.58 9.60 12.22
CA PHE A 86 -15.39 8.66 13.32
C PHE A 86 -14.28 7.63 13.09
N ASP A 87 -13.76 7.54 11.87
CA ASP A 87 -12.63 6.66 11.59
C ASP A 87 -11.32 7.45 11.61
N HIS A 88 -10.51 7.16 12.61
CA HIS A 88 -9.16 7.69 12.74
C HIS A 88 -8.11 6.65 12.35
N HIS A 89 -8.51 5.52 11.77
CA HIS A 89 -7.61 4.42 11.42
C HIS A 89 -7.69 4.10 9.92
N LEU A 90 -6.56 3.63 9.38
CA LEU A 90 -6.47 3.02 8.06
C LEU A 90 -6.38 1.51 8.22
N GLU A 91 -7.26 0.77 7.56
CA GLU A 91 -7.24 -0.68 7.51
C GLU A 91 -6.34 -1.15 6.37
N VAL A 92 -5.05 -1.29 6.65
CA VAL A 92 -4.06 -1.56 5.59
C VAL A 92 -3.87 -3.05 5.39
N TYR A 93 -3.79 -3.47 4.14
CA TYR A 93 -3.46 -4.83 3.75
C TYR A 93 -2.55 -4.86 2.50
N LEU A 94 -1.91 -6.00 2.25
CA LEU A 94 -1.19 -6.26 1.01
C LEU A 94 -2.03 -7.14 0.10
N LYS A 95 -2.27 -6.70 -1.13
CA LYS A 95 -2.66 -7.60 -2.21
C LYS A 95 -1.41 -8.22 -2.80
N ILE A 96 -1.32 -9.54 -2.74
CA ILE A 96 -0.17 -10.32 -3.20
C ILE A 96 -0.65 -11.28 -4.27
N ALA A 97 -0.34 -11.00 -5.54
CA ALA A 97 -0.54 -11.97 -6.60
C ALA A 97 0.69 -12.87 -6.69
N HIS A 98 0.54 -14.20 -6.79
CA HIS A 98 1.67 -15.12 -6.88
C HIS A 98 1.37 -16.41 -7.66
N THR A 99 2.43 -17.11 -8.08
CA THR A 99 2.33 -18.45 -8.72
C THR A 99 2.76 -19.61 -7.83
N CYS A 100 2.94 -19.37 -6.53
CA CYS A 100 3.26 -20.42 -5.56
C CYS A 100 2.03 -21.27 -5.20
N ASN A 101 1.72 -22.27 -6.02
CA ASN A 101 0.74 -23.30 -5.69
C ASN A 101 1.15 -24.68 -6.20
N LYS A 102 0.36 -25.72 -5.90
CA LYS A 102 0.58 -27.08 -6.43
C LYS A 102 0.58 -27.14 -7.95
N ASN A 103 -0.20 -26.28 -8.61
CA ASN A 103 -0.26 -26.24 -10.06
C ASN A 103 0.84 -25.33 -10.60
N GLU A 104 1.37 -25.64 -11.78
CA GLU A 104 2.34 -24.75 -12.41
C GLU A 104 1.63 -23.56 -13.06
N ASN A 105 2.19 -22.37 -12.88
CA ASN A 105 1.81 -21.13 -13.59
C ASN A 105 0.37 -20.62 -13.37
N LEU A 106 -0.37 -21.15 -12.40
CA LEU A 106 -1.65 -20.57 -12.00
C LEU A 106 -1.40 -19.40 -11.05
N TRP A 107 -1.99 -18.24 -11.32
CA TRP A 107 -1.92 -17.10 -10.43
C TRP A 107 -3.01 -17.18 -9.36
N GLN A 108 -2.63 -16.84 -8.13
CA GLN A 108 -3.53 -16.61 -7.01
C GLN A 108 -3.34 -15.21 -6.47
N THR A 109 -4.38 -14.65 -5.86
CA THR A 109 -4.34 -13.37 -5.15
C THR A 109 -4.63 -13.60 -3.68
N HIS A 110 -3.66 -13.28 -2.83
CA HIS A 110 -3.76 -13.33 -1.39
C HIS A 110 -3.82 -11.91 -0.83
N GLU A 111 -4.86 -11.65 -0.03
CA GLU A 111 -5.00 -10.41 0.73
C GLU A 111 -4.48 -10.66 2.14
N TYR A 112 -3.40 -9.97 2.52
CA TYR A 112 -2.72 -10.13 3.80
C TYR A 112 -2.92 -8.87 4.65
N TYR A 113 -3.77 -8.97 5.67
CA TYR A 113 -4.10 -7.87 6.55
C TYR A 113 -2.90 -7.46 7.42
N LEU A 114 -2.54 -6.18 7.39
CA LEU A 114 -1.40 -5.64 8.14
C LEU A 114 -1.81 -5.04 9.49
N GLY A 115 -3.06 -4.61 9.62
CA GLY A 115 -3.64 -4.04 10.83
C GLY A 115 -4.33 -2.70 10.60
N GLU A 116 -4.81 -2.13 11.69
CA GLU A 116 -5.35 -0.77 11.77
C GLU A 116 -4.22 0.20 12.16
N PHE A 117 -4.13 1.33 11.45
CA PHE A 117 -3.08 2.32 11.66
C PHE A 117 -3.68 3.69 11.90
N LEU A 118 -3.32 4.33 13.01
CA LEU A 118 -3.80 5.67 13.31
C LEU A 118 -3.37 6.67 12.22
N ILE A 119 -4.33 7.43 11.70
CA ILE A 119 -4.11 8.50 10.74
C ILE A 119 -3.41 9.65 11.46
N LYS A 120 -2.23 10.01 10.98
CA LYS A 120 -1.42 11.05 11.60
C LYS A 120 -0.55 11.75 10.56
N ASP A 121 -0.74 13.06 10.44
CA ASP A 121 0.00 13.89 9.50
C ASP A 121 1.52 13.75 9.70
N GLY A 122 2.24 13.47 8.61
CA GLY A 122 3.68 13.30 8.59
C GLY A 122 4.21 12.00 9.22
N GLU A 123 3.33 11.12 9.71
CA GLU A 123 3.75 9.82 10.26
C GLU A 123 4.15 8.86 9.13
N VAL A 124 5.25 8.13 9.34
CA VAL A 124 5.73 7.11 8.42
C VAL A 124 5.78 5.76 9.13
N TYR A 125 4.80 4.90 8.85
CA TYR A 125 4.79 3.54 9.36
C TYR A 125 5.80 2.66 8.60
N ASN A 126 6.90 2.33 9.27
CA ASN A 126 7.88 1.38 8.77
C ASN A 126 7.59 -0.02 9.36
N ARG A 127 7.32 -0.99 8.49
CA ARG A 127 6.96 -2.36 8.89
C ARG A 127 7.64 -3.39 7.99
N SER A 128 7.93 -4.55 8.56
CA SER A 128 8.52 -5.67 7.83
C SER A 128 7.79 -6.97 8.14
N TYR A 129 7.45 -7.74 7.10
CA TYR A 129 6.64 -8.96 7.22
C TYR A 129 7.27 -10.15 6.50
N ASN A 130 7.10 -11.34 7.07
CA ASN A 130 7.44 -12.61 6.42
C ASN A 130 6.14 -13.35 6.11
N ILE A 131 5.79 -13.44 4.83
CA ILE A 131 4.48 -13.89 4.38
C ILE A 131 4.63 -15.22 3.65
N ASN A 132 3.92 -16.25 4.12
CA ASN A 132 3.85 -17.52 3.42
C ASN A 132 2.70 -17.49 2.41
N VAL A 133 3.04 -17.60 1.12
CA VAL A 133 2.07 -17.54 0.01
C VAL A 133 1.78 -18.93 -0.57
N THR A 134 2.12 -20.00 0.14
CA THR A 134 1.92 -21.37 -0.38
C THR A 134 0.44 -21.72 -0.48
N ASP A 135 -0.04 -21.89 -1.71
CA ASP A 135 -1.46 -22.11 -2.04
C ASP A 135 -2.41 -21.03 -1.48
N ALA A 136 -1.87 -19.90 -1.02
CA ALA A 136 -2.64 -18.83 -0.40
C ALA A 136 -3.51 -18.10 -1.44
N GLY A 137 -4.63 -17.54 -0.97
CA GLY A 137 -5.47 -16.69 -1.80
C GLY A 137 -6.40 -17.44 -2.77
N TYR A 138 -7.19 -16.66 -3.50
CA TYR A 138 -8.15 -17.14 -4.48
C TYR A 138 -7.53 -17.19 -5.88
N LYS A 139 -8.04 -18.07 -6.75
CA LYS A 139 -7.54 -18.21 -8.13
C LYS A 139 -7.87 -16.96 -8.95
N GLY A 140 -6.86 -16.29 -9.50
CA GLY A 140 -7.00 -15.09 -10.32
C GLY A 140 -7.28 -15.38 -11.80
N ARG A 141 -7.90 -14.42 -12.52
CA ARG A 141 -8.01 -14.44 -13.99
C ARG A 141 -6.66 -14.09 -14.65
N MET A 142 -6.38 -14.64 -15.83
CA MET A 142 -5.10 -14.50 -16.54
C MET A 142 -4.84 -13.07 -17.06
N LYS A 143 -3.63 -12.54 -16.76
CA LYS A 143 -2.82 -11.58 -17.56
C LYS A 143 -3.51 -10.30 -18.12
N ARG A 144 -3.60 -9.25 -17.29
CA ARG A 144 -3.26 -7.84 -17.65
C ARG A 144 -3.45 -6.98 -16.39
N LYS A 145 -2.37 -6.70 -15.65
CA LYS A 145 -2.36 -6.09 -14.29
C LYS A 145 -3.23 -6.88 -13.31
N LEU A 146 -2.66 -7.88 -12.62
CA LEU A 146 -3.40 -8.70 -11.65
C LEU A 146 -3.91 -7.88 -10.46
N ILE A 147 -3.25 -6.76 -10.18
CA ILE A 147 -3.60 -5.83 -9.11
C ILE A 147 -3.43 -4.41 -9.66
N GLU A 148 -4.46 -3.58 -9.48
CA GLU A 148 -4.38 -2.15 -9.77
C GLU A 148 -3.43 -1.50 -8.76
N SER A 149 -2.55 -0.63 -9.24
CA SER A 149 -1.69 0.22 -8.41
C SER A 149 -2.18 1.65 -8.56
N ALA A 150 -2.06 2.46 -7.52
CA ALA A 150 -2.35 3.88 -7.67
C ALA A 150 -1.18 4.62 -8.32
N ASP A 151 -1.54 5.62 -9.13
CA ASP A 151 -0.60 6.52 -9.79
C ASP A 151 -0.32 7.72 -8.86
N PHE A 152 0.27 7.48 -7.68
CA PHE A 152 0.74 8.58 -6.83
C PHE A 152 2.18 8.96 -7.20
N ALA A 153 2.46 10.27 -7.17
CA ALA A 153 3.78 10.82 -7.44
C ALA A 153 4.83 10.20 -6.49
N GLU A 154 6.01 9.90 -7.03
CA GLU A 154 7.17 9.34 -6.33
C GLU A 154 7.35 9.96 -4.93
N PHE A 155 7.67 9.08 -3.96
CA PHE A 155 8.19 9.42 -2.64
C PHE A 155 9.48 10.25 -2.83
N ASN A 156 9.33 11.56 -3.03
CA ASN A 156 10.45 12.48 -3.22
C ASN A 156 11.10 12.78 -1.88
N ASP A 157 11.94 11.86 -1.41
CA ASP A 157 12.99 12.12 -0.42
C ASP A 157 14.15 11.14 -0.65
N GLU A 158 15.08 11.57 -1.51
CA GLU A 158 16.49 11.16 -1.74
C GLU A 158 16.95 9.70 -1.48
N TYR A 159 17.52 9.11 -2.53
CA TYR A 159 18.36 7.89 -2.52
C TYR A 159 19.54 7.97 -1.53
N PRO A 160 20.08 6.82 -1.10
CA PRO A 160 21.31 6.41 -1.75
C PRO A 160 21.20 5.04 -2.44
N VAL A 161 21.71 5.03 -3.67
CA VAL A 161 22.15 3.84 -4.40
C VAL A 161 23.48 3.34 -3.81
N SER A 162 23.77 2.06 -4.07
CA SER A 162 25.00 1.28 -3.79
C SER A 162 24.95 0.50 -2.47
N ASP A 163 25.17 -0.81 -2.41
CA ASP A 163 25.70 -1.79 -3.35
C ASP A 163 25.07 -3.15 -3.04
N PHE A 164 24.58 -3.86 -4.06
CA PHE A 164 24.49 -5.32 -3.98
C PHE A 164 25.46 -5.89 -5.02
N PRO A 165 26.57 -6.51 -4.60
CA PRO A 165 27.43 -7.22 -5.54
C PRO A 165 26.71 -8.47 -6.01
N LEU A 166 26.57 -8.60 -7.33
CA LEU A 166 26.28 -9.88 -7.96
C LEU A 166 27.44 -10.85 -7.66
N LYS A 167 27.11 -11.97 -7.03
CA LYS A 167 27.87 -13.23 -7.13
C LYS A 167 26.90 -14.38 -7.32
#